data_AF-A0A4V6KNS8-F1
#
_entry.id   AF-A0A4V6KNS8-F1
#
_cell.length_a   1.000
_cell.length_b   1.000
_cell.length_c   1.000
_cell.angle_alpha   90.00
_cell.angle_beta   90.00
_cell.angle_gamma   90.00
#
_symmetry.space_group_name_H-M   'P 1'
#
loop_
_entity.id
_entity.type
_entity.pdbx_description
1 polymer ?
#
loop_
_entity_poly.entity_id
_entity_poly.type
_entity_poly.pdbx_seq_one_letter_code
_entity_poly.pdbx_strand_id
1 'polypeptide(L)'
;MAQYVYTMHRVGKVVPPKRHILKNISLSFFPGAKIGVLGLNGSGKSTLLRIMAGIDTDIEGEARPQPGIKIGYLPQEPQLNMEHSVRESVEEAMAEVVGALKRLDEVYALYAEEGPTSTSCR
;
A
#
# COMPACT_ATOMS: atom_id res chain seq x y z
N MET A 1 13.37 -22.71 5.79
CA MET A 1 12.99 -22.23 4.45
C MET A 1 13.29 -20.75 4.38
N ALA A 2 14.01 -20.26 3.37
CA ALA A 2 14.28 -18.82 3.24
C ALA A 2 12.95 -18.11 2.95
N GLN A 3 12.52 -17.25 3.87
CA GLN A 3 11.29 -16.47 3.71
C GLN A 3 11.64 -15.17 2.99
N TYR A 4 11.27 -15.07 1.72
CA TYR A 4 11.41 -13.84 0.94
C TYR A 4 10.11 -13.05 1.00
N VAL A 5 10.19 -11.75 1.23
CA VAL A 5 9.04 -10.82 1.22
C VAL A 5 8.68 -10.42 -0.21
N TYR A 6 9.67 -10.37 -1.10
CA TYR A 6 9.46 -10.05 -2.50
C TYR A 6 10.47 -10.80 -3.37
N THR A 7 10.04 -11.27 -4.53
CA THR A 7 10.89 -11.98 -5.49
C THR A 7 10.69 -11.44 -6.90
N MET A 8 11.78 -11.32 -7.63
CA MET A 8 11.83 -10.92 -9.03
C MET A 8 12.69 -11.92 -9.78
N HIS A 9 12.18 -12.45 -10.88
CA HIS A 9 12.87 -13.41 -11.73
C HIS A 9 12.85 -12.92 -13.17
N ARG A 10 14.05 -12.58 -13.68
CA ARG A 10 14.28 -12.09 -15.05
C ARG A 10 13.35 -10.96 -15.47
N VAL A 11 13.06 -10.03 -14.55
CA VAL A 11 12.16 -8.92 -14.81
C VAL A 11 12.76 -7.96 -15.85
N GLY A 12 11.97 -7.66 -16.87
CA GLY A 12 12.30 -6.71 -17.93
C GLY A 12 11.17 -5.72 -18.16
N LYS A 13 11.50 -4.53 -18.65
CA LYS A 13 10.51 -3.53 -19.08
C LYS A 13 10.97 -2.85 -20.36
N VAL A 14 10.11 -2.93 -21.37
CA VAL A 14 10.28 -2.23 -22.64
C VAL A 14 9.32 -1.05 -22.66
N VAL A 15 9.82 0.10 -23.09
CA VAL A 15 8.97 1.27 -23.37
C VAL A 15 9.02 1.62 -24.86
N PRO A 16 7.95 2.21 -25.43
CA PRO A 16 7.96 2.72 -26.80
C PRO A 16 9.12 3.72 -27.02
N PRO A 17 9.79 3.72 -28.19
CA PRO A 17 9.53 2.93 -29.40
C PRO A 17 10.32 1.59 -29.48
N LYS A 18 10.64 0.94 -28.33
CA LYS A 18 11.40 -0.33 -28.12
C LYS A 18 12.70 -0.17 -27.31
N ARG A 19 12.73 0.76 -26.36
CA ARG A 19 13.87 0.89 -25.44
C ARG A 19 13.67 -0.02 -24.22
N HIS A 20 14.61 -0.92 -23.96
CA HIS A 20 14.66 -1.64 -22.69
C HIS A 20 15.16 -0.70 -21.60
N ILE A 21 14.31 -0.41 -20.61
CA ILE A 21 14.70 0.35 -19.42
C ILE A 21 15.23 -0.60 -18.33
N LEU A 22 14.59 -1.76 -18.19
CA LEU A 22 15.01 -2.83 -17.28
C LEU A 22 15.20 -4.10 -18.10
N LYS A 23 16.23 -4.88 -17.76
CA LYS A 23 16.54 -6.14 -18.44
C LYS A 23 17.10 -7.15 -17.45
N ASN A 24 16.51 -8.34 -17.44
CA ASN A 24 16.98 -9.50 -16.67
C ASN A 24 17.21 -9.25 -15.17
N ILE A 25 16.36 -8.42 -14.55
CA ILE A 25 16.46 -8.14 -13.11
C ILE A 25 15.97 -9.37 -12.32
N SER A 26 16.88 -9.97 -11.55
CA SER A 26 16.56 -11.09 -10.67
C SER A 26 17.03 -10.76 -9.26
N LEU A 27 16.08 -10.49 -8.36
CA LEU A 27 16.32 -9.99 -7.01
C LEU A 27 15.39 -10.70 -6.04
N SER A 28 15.87 -10.94 -4.82
CA SER A 28 15.06 -11.50 -3.74
C SER A 28 15.27 -10.66 -2.49
N PHE A 29 14.16 -10.29 -1.86
CA PHE A 29 14.12 -9.35 -0.75
C PHE A 29 13.79 -10.10 0.55
N PHE A 30 14.61 -9.90 1.57
CA PHE A 30 14.41 -10.49 2.89
C PHE A 30 13.55 -9.58 3.78
N PRO A 31 12.79 -10.13 4.74
CA PRO A 31 12.08 -9.34 5.73
C PRO A 31 13.05 -8.49 6.55
N GLY A 32 12.67 -7.24 6.81
CA GLY A 32 13.48 -6.28 7.57
C GLY A 32 14.64 -5.64 6.80
N ALA A 33 14.88 -6.02 5.54
CA ALA A 33 15.93 -5.41 4.73
C ALA A 33 15.60 -3.95 4.39
N LYS A 34 16.58 -3.05 4.60
CA LYS A 34 16.54 -1.66 4.15
C LYS A 34 17.40 -1.54 2.89
N ILE A 35 16.79 -1.24 1.76
CA ILE A 35 17.47 -1.28 0.45
C ILE A 35 17.34 0.07 -0.23
N GLY A 36 18.48 0.64 -0.61
CA GLY A 36 18.55 1.83 -1.45
C GLY A 36 18.73 1.44 -2.92
N VAL A 37 17.91 2.01 -3.80
CA VAL A 37 18.06 1.83 -5.26
C VAL A 37 18.78 3.06 -5.83
N LEU A 38 19.97 2.85 -6.39
CA LEU A 38 20.83 3.88 -6.94
C LEU A 38 20.99 3.73 -8.46
N GLY A 39 21.34 4.81 -9.13
CA GLY A 39 21.58 4.82 -10.58
C GLY A 39 21.34 6.18 -11.21
N LEU A 40 21.75 6.34 -12.47
CA LEU A 40 21.58 7.57 -13.24
C LEU A 40 20.10 7.88 -13.55
N ASN A 41 19.81 9.11 -13.96
CA ASN A 41 18.48 9.45 -14.47
C ASN A 41 18.17 8.61 -15.72
N GLY A 42 16.97 8.04 -15.76
CA GLY A 42 16.56 7.11 -16.83
C GLY A 42 17.08 5.67 -16.68
N SER A 43 17.73 5.32 -15.57
CA SER A 43 18.17 3.92 -15.29
C SER A 43 17.03 2.98 -14.88
N GLY A 44 15.78 3.47 -14.80
CA GLY A 44 14.62 2.64 -14.48
C GLY A 44 14.27 2.50 -13.01
N LYS A 45 14.85 3.29 -12.09
CA LYS A 45 14.57 3.20 -10.64
C LYS A 45 13.09 3.36 -10.30
N SER A 46 12.47 4.43 -10.78
CA SER A 46 11.04 4.68 -10.54
C SER A 46 10.17 3.60 -11.20
N THR A 47 10.59 3.07 -12.36
CA THR A 47 9.92 1.94 -13.01
C THR A 47 10.02 0.67 -12.17
N LEU A 48 11.19 0.36 -11.61
CA LEU A 48 11.40 -0.78 -10.73
C LEU A 48 10.48 -0.71 -9.51
N LEU A 49 10.40 0.46 -8.86
CA LEU A 49 9.52 0.65 -7.71
C LEU A 49 8.04 0.54 -8.07
N ARG A 50 7.61 1.04 -9.24
CA ARG A 50 6.23 0.86 -9.73
C ARG A 50 5.87 -0.60 -9.99
N ILE A 51 6.80 -1.38 -10.53
CA ILE A 51 6.62 -2.82 -10.72
C ILE A 51 6.48 -3.52 -9.37
N MET A 52 7.33 -3.17 -8.41
CA MET A 52 7.27 -3.72 -7.04
C MET A 52 5.98 -3.34 -6.29
N ALA A 53 5.42 -2.17 -6.60
CA ALA A 53 4.14 -1.70 -6.07
C ALA A 53 2.93 -2.35 -6.74
N GLY A 54 3.12 -3.11 -7.83
CA GLY A 54 2.03 -3.67 -8.63
C GLY A 54 1.29 -2.65 -9.50
N ILE A 55 1.83 -1.44 -9.67
CA ILE A 55 1.24 -0.38 -10.50
C ILE A 55 1.54 -0.63 -11.99
N ASP A 56 2.76 -1.07 -12.29
CA ASP A 56 3.18 -1.40 -13.65
C ASP A 56 3.36 -2.91 -13.78
N THR A 57 2.39 -3.58 -14.39
CA THR A 57 2.30 -5.05 -14.50
C THR A 57 2.73 -5.56 -15.88
N ASP A 58 2.88 -4.68 -16.86
CA ASP A 58 3.34 -5.01 -18.21
C ASP A 58 4.86 -5.21 -18.18
N ILE A 59 5.29 -6.39 -17.76
CA ILE A 59 6.71 -6.73 -17.59
C ILE A 59 7.02 -8.05 -18.28
N GLU A 60 8.29 -8.20 -18.67
CA GLU A 60 8.87 -9.49 -18.99
C GLU A 60 9.25 -10.18 -17.67
N GLY A 61 9.21 -11.51 -17.62
CA GLY A 61 9.59 -12.28 -16.42
C GLY A 61 8.51 -12.32 -15.34
N GLU A 62 8.92 -12.43 -14.07
CA GLU A 62 7.99 -12.57 -12.94
C GLU A 62 8.39 -11.67 -11.78
N ALA A 63 7.43 -10.90 -11.24
CA ALA A 63 7.57 -10.16 -9.99
C ALA A 63 6.45 -10.61 -9.03
N ARG A 64 6.82 -11.18 -7.88
CA ARG A 64 5.86 -11.75 -6.93
C ARG A 64 6.15 -11.29 -5.49
N PRO A 65 5.20 -10.60 -4.85
CA PRO A 65 5.22 -10.39 -3.41
C PRO A 65 4.85 -11.66 -2.66
N GLN A 66 5.28 -11.76 -1.39
CA GLN A 66 4.80 -12.79 -0.48
C GLN A 66 3.28 -12.63 -0.26
N PRO A 67 2.49 -13.72 -0.29
CA PRO A 67 1.06 -13.65 0.01
C PRO A 67 0.78 -13.04 1.38
N GLY A 68 -0.21 -12.15 1.46
CA GLY A 68 -0.67 -11.54 2.71
C GLY A 68 0.11 -10.30 3.18
N ILE A 69 1.12 -9.84 2.43
CA ILE A 69 1.82 -8.60 2.78
C ILE A 69 1.03 -7.37 2.30
N LYS A 70 1.06 -6.29 3.09
CA LYS A 70 0.60 -4.97 2.65
C LYS A 70 1.76 -4.20 2.04
N ILE A 71 1.61 -3.73 0.80
CA ILE A 71 2.60 -2.93 0.09
C ILE A 71 2.13 -1.48 0.08
N GLY A 72 2.93 -0.58 0.65
CA GLY A 72 2.73 0.86 0.53
C GLY A 72 3.64 1.43 -0.56
N TYR A 73 3.08 2.25 -1.45
CA TYR A 73 3.84 2.94 -2.49
C TYR A 73 3.65 4.45 -2.38
N LEU A 74 4.76 5.18 -2.32
CA LEU A 74 4.78 6.63 -2.30
C LEU A 74 5.33 7.14 -3.65
N PRO A 75 4.48 7.71 -4.52
CA PRO A 75 4.95 8.32 -5.76
C PRO A 75 5.80 9.57 -5.49
N GLN A 76 6.59 9.96 -6.48
CA GLN A 76 7.40 11.19 -6.42
C GLN A 76 6.53 12.45 -6.30
N GLU A 77 5.39 12.46 -6.98
CA GLU A 77 4.35 13.48 -6.86
C GLU A 77 3.20 12.88 -6.03
N PRO A 78 3.02 13.31 -4.77
CA PRO A 78 1.94 12.84 -3.92
C PRO A 78 0.59 13.17 -4.53
N GLN A 79 -0.32 12.21 -4.52
CA GLN A 79 -1.72 12.43 -4.87
C GLN A 79 -2.49 12.66 -3.58
N LEU A 80 -2.82 13.92 -3.30
CA LEU A 80 -3.58 14.33 -2.13
C LEU A 80 -4.80 15.13 -2.58
N ASN A 81 -5.90 15.02 -1.84
CA ASN A 81 -7.05 15.89 -2.07
C ASN A 81 -6.72 17.29 -1.51
N MET A 82 -6.70 18.29 -2.38
CA MET A 82 -6.40 19.68 -2.01
C MET A 82 -7.54 20.36 -1.24
N GLU A 83 -8.74 19.77 -1.25
CA GLU A 83 -9.89 20.27 -0.47
C GLU A 83 -9.82 19.81 0.98
N HIS A 84 -9.04 18.76 1.29
CA HIS A 84 -8.90 18.22 2.63
C HIS A 84 -7.84 18.98 3.44
N SER A 85 -8.12 19.18 4.72
CA SER A 85 -7.11 19.49 5.72
C SER A 85 -6.14 18.31 5.93
N VAL A 86 -5.03 18.59 6.62
CA VAL A 86 -4.05 17.56 6.99
C VAL A 86 -4.71 16.45 7.83
N ARG A 87 -5.60 16.81 8.75
CA ARG A 87 -6.32 15.84 9.59
C ARG A 87 -7.20 14.94 8.75
N GLU A 88 -8.01 15.52 7.87
CA GLU A 88 -8.93 14.76 7.01
C GLU A 88 -8.18 13.81 6.08
N SER A 89 -7.04 14.23 5.52
CA SER A 89 -6.19 13.37 4.69
C SER A 89 -5.64 12.14 5.45
N VAL A 90 -5.30 12.32 6.74
CA VAL A 90 -4.83 11.22 7.59
C VAL A 90 -5.98 10.32 8.01
N GLU A 91 -7.13 10.89 8.36
CA GLU A 91 -8.34 10.14 8.71
C GLU A 91 -8.84 9.30 7.54
N GLU A 92 -8.75 9.82 6.31
CA GLU A 92 -9.07 9.09 5.07
C GLU A 92 -8.17 7.87 4.90
N ALA A 93 -6.85 8.01 5.12
CA ALA A 93 -5.92 6.88 5.08
C ALA A 93 -6.18 5.83 6.17
N MET A 94 -6.87 6.21 7.26
CA MET A 94 -7.23 5.35 8.39
C MET A 94 -8.75 5.08 8.47
N ALA A 95 -9.48 5.24 7.37
CA ALA A 95 -10.95 5.23 7.36
C ALA A 95 -11.56 3.97 7.99
N GLU A 96 -10.92 2.81 7.85
CA GLU A 96 -11.36 1.56 8.49
C GLU A 96 -11.39 1.68 10.02
N VAL A 97 -10.31 2.20 10.61
CA VAL A 97 -10.15 2.35 12.07
C VAL A 97 -11.05 3.48 12.59
N VAL A 98 -11.06 4.62 11.89
CA VAL A 98 -11.90 5.77 12.24
C VAL A 98 -13.39 5.40 12.16
N GLY A 99 -13.79 4.65 11.14
CA GLY A 99 -15.16 4.16 10.98
C GLY A 99 -15.55 3.12 12.04
N ALA A 100 -14.61 2.30 12.51
CA ALA A 100 -14.84 1.40 13.63
C ALA A 100 -15.06 2.15 14.96
N LEU A 101 -14.26 3.19 15.21
CA LEU A 101 -14.42 4.08 16.38
C LEU A 101 -15.77 4.80 16.36
N LYS A 102 -16.16 5.39 15.22
CA LYS A 102 -17.46 6.07 15.08
C LYS A 102 -18.63 5.13 15.37
N ARG A 103 -18.59 3.90 14.83
CA ARG A 103 -19.62 2.87 15.12
C ARG A 103 -19.66 2.50 16.61
N LEU A 104 -18.51 2.45 17.27
CA LEU A 104 -18.46 2.20 18.71
C LEU A 104 -19.11 3.33 19.51
N ASP A 105 -18.84 4.58 19.14
CA ASP A 105 -19.43 5.77 19.78
C ASP A 105 -20.95 5.82 19.57
N GLU A 106 -21.45 5.49 18.38
CA GLU A 106 -22.89 5.37 18.08
C GLU A 106 -23.58 4.33 18.99
N VAL A 107 -22.94 3.16 19.17
CA VAL A 107 -23.46 2.13 20.07
C VAL A 107 -23.48 2.63 21.51
N TYR A 108 -22.42 3.29 21.98
CA TYR A 108 -22.40 3.83 23.34
C TYR A 108 -23.46 4.92 23.57
N ALA A 109 -23.72 5.76 22.57
CA ALA A 109 -24.77 6.77 22.65
C ALA A 109 -26.16 6.14 22.83
N LEU A 110 -26.47 5.08 22.07
CA LEU A 110 -27.74 4.35 22.21
C LEU A 110 -27.90 3.75 23.62
N TYR A 111 -26.84 3.17 24.17
CA TYR A 111 -26.86 2.59 25.53
C TYR A 111 -27.01 3.67 26.62
N ALA A 112 -26.53 4.89 26.37
CA ALA A 112 -26.67 5.99 27.30
C ALA A 112 -28.09 6.59 27.29
N GLU A 113 -28.80 6.54 26.16
CA GLU A 113 -30.20 6.95 26.06
C GLU A 113 -31.17 5.93 26.68
N GLU A 114 -30.84 4.64 26.66
CA GLU A 114 -31.54 3.57 27.41
C GLU A 114 -31.14 3.50 28.90
N GLY A 115 -31.02 4.66 29.57
CA GLY A 115 -30.97 4.71 31.04
C GLY A 115 -32.22 4.05 31.67
N PRO A 116 -32.17 3.57 32.93
CA PRO A 116 -33.04 2.50 33.43
C PRO A 116 -34.52 2.89 33.46
N THR A 117 -35.21 2.71 32.34
CA THR A 117 -36.66 2.74 32.30
C THR A 117 -37.12 1.46 32.98
N SER A 118 -37.39 1.58 34.28
CA SER A 118 -38.47 0.92 35.01
C SER A 118 -39.23 -0.11 34.17
N THR A 119 -38.63 -1.28 33.94
CA THR A 119 -39.40 -2.48 33.67
C THR A 119 -40.07 -2.80 35.00
N SER A 120 -41.21 -2.15 35.21
CA SER A 120 -42.23 -2.52 36.17
C SER A 120 -42.55 -3.98 35.90
N CYS A 121 -41.83 -4.87 36.59
CA CYS A 121 -42.25 -6.23 36.82
C CYS A 121 -43.63 -6.13 37.48
N ARG A 122 -44.67 -6.41 36.72
CA ARG A 122 -46.04 -6.56 37.18
C ARG A 122 -46.60 -7.83 36.57
#